data_AF-A0A1Y1WAY1-F1
#
_entry.id   AF-A0A1Y1WAY1-F1
#
_cell.length_a   1.000
_cell.length_b   1.000
_cell.length_c   1.000
_cell.angle_alpha   90.00
_cell.angle_beta   90.00
_cell.angle_gamma   90.00
#
_symmetry.space_group_name_H-M   'P 1'
#
loop_
_entity.id
_entity.type
_entity.pdbx_description
1 polymer ?
#
loop_
_entity_poly.entity_id
_entity_poly.type
_entity_poly.pdbx_seq_one_letter_code
_entity_poly.pdbx_strand_id
1 'polypeptide(L)'
;MLAALRRTIEWTGQYAYCFLHHNPNLRDELFTTSYVVPQPLLAAIRVVVFVYCLSVLVANLVVNIMHEAGWSWPAYFTTLTYLGITMYYGFAAFNTCQYTLVYGLRNRRRIHTSMVSHPIQIPLEQFRQRTLGLGIDHSSASPPELTPEPKGYVANATSQPQSPAGWPDNASIPATLAQPSSTLHQLALATQWLLYETFTCYAPLVSLIYWGFLYPSSGGFYERIDTWMGTSMHATNTALMLLEVLLFSRCPYRWTHFTVVISVLASYLVLVYFMVGVYDFYVYPFFDARFFGGYVAIICLLVADIVGLVWVVLLMVHRWRDTKYPKWTQE
;
A
#
# COMPACT_ATOMS: atom_id res chain seq x y z
N MET A 1 -12.16 31.74 24.94
CA MET A 1 -12.88 30.53 24.47
C MET A 1 -12.24 29.92 23.22
N LEU A 2 -12.14 30.63 22.09
CA LEU A 2 -11.50 30.12 20.85
C LEU A 2 -10.04 29.69 21.01
N ALA A 3 -9.22 30.44 21.75
CA ALA A 3 -7.83 30.06 22.02
C ALA A 3 -7.69 28.82 22.94
N ALA A 4 -8.66 28.62 23.85
CA ALA A 4 -8.71 27.44 24.71
C ALA A 4 -9.14 26.22 23.89
N LEU A 5 -10.19 26.34 23.06
CA LEU A 5 -10.63 25.32 22.11
C LEU A 5 -9.51 24.91 21.14
N ARG A 6 -8.77 25.88 20.60
CA ARG A 6 -7.61 25.63 19.74
C ARG A 6 -6.51 24.86 20.48
N ARG A 7 -6.17 25.26 21.71
CA ARG A 7 -5.20 24.53 22.53
C ARG A 7 -5.69 23.13 22.90
N THR A 8 -6.97 22.94 23.23
CA THR A 8 -7.50 21.62 23.57
C THR A 8 -7.48 20.69 22.36
N ILE A 9 -7.87 21.19 21.17
CA ILE A 9 -7.79 20.44 19.91
C ILE A 9 -6.34 20.09 19.56
N GLU A 10 -5.41 21.04 19.69
CA GLU A 10 -3.97 20.81 19.47
C GLU A 10 -3.41 19.78 20.47
N TRP A 11 -3.83 19.86 21.74
CA TRP A 11 -3.40 18.97 22.82
C TRP A 11 -3.95 17.55 22.63
N THR A 12 -5.27 17.35 22.46
CA THR A 12 -5.85 16.03 22.19
C THR A 12 -5.38 15.44 20.86
N GLY A 13 -5.18 16.29 19.85
CA GLY A 13 -4.60 15.91 18.58
C GLY A 13 -3.18 15.39 18.75
N GLN A 14 -2.33 16.07 19.53
CA GLN A 14 -0.97 15.61 19.82
C GLN A 14 -0.92 14.31 20.62
N TYR A 15 -1.77 14.10 21.63
CA TYR A 15 -1.73 12.84 22.40
C TYR A 15 -2.32 11.65 21.62
N ALA A 16 -3.38 11.84 20.84
CA ALA A 16 -3.88 10.82 19.92
C ALA A 16 -2.83 10.53 18.82
N TYR A 17 -2.18 11.57 18.30
CA TYR A 17 -1.08 11.46 17.35
C TYR A 17 0.14 10.76 17.97
N CYS A 18 0.50 11.01 19.23
CA CYS A 18 1.60 10.33 19.93
C CYS A 18 1.24 8.88 20.33
N PHE A 19 -0.03 8.59 20.61
CA PHE A 19 -0.52 7.25 20.93
C PHE A 19 -0.55 6.33 19.69
N LEU A 20 -0.88 6.89 18.52
CA LEU A 20 -0.81 6.20 17.21
C LEU A 20 0.60 6.24 16.60
N HIS A 21 1.35 7.32 16.84
CA HIS A 21 2.67 7.56 16.27
C HIS A 21 3.70 7.85 17.35
N HIS A 22 4.54 6.85 17.64
CA HIS A 22 5.78 7.07 18.39
C HIS A 22 6.82 7.91 17.61
N ASN A 23 6.55 8.24 16.33
CA ASN A 23 7.49 8.90 15.43
C ASN A 23 6.83 10.16 14.82
N PRO A 24 7.37 11.38 15.04
CA PRO A 24 6.72 12.62 14.63
C PRO A 24 6.66 12.83 13.11
N ASN A 25 7.37 12.02 12.31
CA ASN A 25 7.36 12.11 10.85
C ASN A 25 7.24 10.71 10.21
N LEU A 26 6.05 10.39 9.70
CA LEU A 26 5.85 9.22 8.85
C LEU A 26 6.67 9.35 7.57
N ARG A 27 7.36 8.27 7.20
CA ARG A 27 8.16 8.19 5.98
C ARG A 27 7.27 7.86 4.78
N ASP A 28 7.25 8.74 3.78
CA ASP A 28 6.48 8.56 2.54
C ASP A 28 6.74 7.21 1.86
N GLU A 29 7.99 6.77 1.88
CA GLU A 29 8.44 5.55 1.20
C GLU A 29 7.67 4.31 1.66
N LEU A 30 7.29 4.25 2.94
CA LEU A 30 6.58 3.11 3.51
C LEU A 30 5.13 3.00 3.02
N PHE A 31 4.52 4.13 2.64
CA PHE A 31 3.11 4.18 2.25
C PHE A 31 2.92 4.29 0.75
N THR A 32 3.93 4.82 0.04
CA THR A 32 3.81 5.14 -1.39
C THR A 32 4.62 4.21 -2.29
N THR A 33 5.57 3.43 -1.79
CA THR A 33 6.41 2.56 -2.65
C THR A 33 6.08 1.07 -2.48
N SER A 34 6.49 0.25 -3.47
CA SER A 34 6.31 -1.22 -3.50
C SER A 34 7.67 -1.93 -3.61
N TYR A 35 7.74 -3.19 -3.17
CA TYR A 35 8.91 -4.06 -3.36
C TYR A 35 9.05 -4.57 -4.80
N VAL A 36 7.94 -4.68 -5.53
CA VAL A 36 7.86 -5.40 -6.82
C VAL A 36 7.57 -4.44 -7.97
N VAL A 37 6.72 -3.44 -7.73
CA VAL A 37 6.17 -2.59 -8.79
C VAL A 37 6.88 -1.23 -8.83
N PRO A 38 7.33 -0.77 -10.02
CA PRO A 38 7.86 0.59 -10.18
C PRO A 38 6.85 1.67 -9.79
N GLN A 39 7.36 2.77 -9.24
CA GLN A 39 6.55 3.82 -8.62
C GLN A 39 5.41 4.38 -9.52
N PRO A 40 5.62 4.74 -10.80
CA PRO A 40 4.54 5.26 -11.63
C PRO A 40 3.46 4.23 -11.95
N LEU A 41 3.86 2.96 -12.08
CA LEU A 41 2.92 1.87 -12.32
C LEU A 41 2.07 1.59 -11.08
N LEU A 42 2.67 1.63 -9.89
CA LEU A 42 1.95 1.52 -8.63
C LEU A 42 0.89 2.63 -8.47
N ALA A 43 1.24 3.87 -8.84
CA ALA A 43 0.30 4.99 -8.84
C ALA A 43 -0.90 4.72 -9.76
N ALA A 44 -0.64 4.27 -11.00
CA ALA A 44 -1.68 3.93 -11.96
C ALA A 44 -2.59 2.79 -11.46
N ILE A 45 -2.00 1.72 -10.92
CA ILE A 45 -2.77 0.59 -10.35
C ILE A 45 -3.69 1.07 -9.23
N ARG A 46 -3.18 1.87 -8.28
CA ARG A 46 -3.98 2.38 -7.15
C ARG A 46 -5.14 3.27 -7.62
N VAL A 47 -4.92 4.10 -8.65
CA VAL A 47 -5.99 4.91 -9.26
C VAL A 47 -7.05 4.03 -9.93
N VAL A 48 -6.63 3.02 -10.72
CA VAL A 48 -7.57 2.11 -11.39
C VAL A 48 -8.39 1.32 -10.38
N VAL A 49 -7.76 0.77 -9.34
CA VAL A 49 -8.44 0.05 -8.27
C VAL A 49 -9.39 0.98 -7.51
N PHE A 50 -8.97 2.21 -7.19
CA PHE A 50 -9.85 3.20 -6.55
C PHE A 50 -11.11 3.47 -7.39
N VAL A 51 -10.96 3.73 -8.69
CA VAL A 51 -12.09 3.99 -9.60
C VAL A 51 -13.01 2.78 -9.69
N TYR A 52 -12.47 1.57 -9.74
CA TYR A 52 -13.26 0.33 -9.74
C TYR A 52 -14.01 0.13 -8.42
N CYS A 53 -13.36 0.31 -7.27
CA CYS A 53 -14.02 0.20 -5.98
C CYS A 53 -15.13 1.26 -5.83
N LEU A 54 -14.87 2.48 -6.28
CA LEU A 54 -15.87 3.55 -6.27
C LEU A 54 -17.07 3.21 -7.17
N SER A 55 -16.85 2.64 -8.35
CA SER A 55 -17.94 2.26 -9.26
C SER A 55 -18.81 1.13 -8.70
N VAL A 56 -18.20 0.11 -8.08
CA VAL A 56 -18.93 -0.96 -7.37
C VAL A 56 -19.74 -0.39 -6.20
N LEU A 57 -19.15 0.49 -5.40
CA LEU A 57 -19.82 1.10 -4.25
C LEU A 57 -21.04 1.93 -4.68
N VAL A 58 -20.90 2.74 -5.73
CA VAL A 58 -21.99 3.54 -6.30
C VAL A 58 -23.06 2.65 -6.92
N ALA A 59 -22.68 1.63 -7.71
CA ALA A 59 -23.64 0.71 -8.31
C ALA A 59 -24.45 -0.03 -7.24
N ASN A 60 -23.79 -0.50 -6.18
CA ASN A 60 -24.47 -1.16 -5.07
C ASN A 60 -25.45 -0.22 -4.36
N LEU A 61 -25.09 1.05 -4.13
CA LEU A 61 -26.01 2.04 -3.58
C LEU A 61 -27.22 2.27 -4.50
N VAL A 62 -26.98 2.46 -5.79
CA VAL A 62 -28.04 2.69 -6.79
C VAL A 62 -29.02 1.52 -6.81
N VAL A 63 -28.53 0.28 -6.87
CA VAL A 63 -29.39 -0.90 -6.87
C VAL A 63 -30.19 -1.01 -5.57
N ASN A 64 -29.59 -0.74 -4.41
CA ASN A 64 -30.33 -0.72 -3.14
C ASN A 64 -31.42 0.35 -3.12
N ILE A 65 -31.18 1.54 -3.69
CA ILE A 65 -32.20 2.58 -3.83
C ILE A 65 -33.33 2.14 -4.75
N MET A 66 -33.00 1.50 -5.89
CA MET A 66 -34.00 0.99 -6.84
C MET A 66 -34.90 -0.10 -6.24
N HIS A 67 -34.38 -0.86 -5.26
CA HIS A 67 -35.16 -1.84 -4.49
C HIS A 67 -35.76 -1.27 -3.20
N GLU A 68 -35.85 0.06 -3.04
CA GLU A 68 -36.41 0.74 -1.86
C GLU A 68 -35.69 0.41 -0.53
N ALA A 69 -34.50 -0.17 -0.60
CA ALA A 69 -33.68 -0.59 0.54
C ALA A 69 -32.49 0.35 0.83
N GLY A 70 -32.41 1.49 0.13
CA GLY A 70 -31.29 2.44 0.21
C GLY A 70 -31.02 3.00 1.63
N TRP A 71 -32.03 3.06 2.49
CA TRP A 71 -31.89 3.50 3.89
C TRP A 71 -31.07 2.53 4.75
N SER A 72 -31.09 1.23 4.41
CA SER A 72 -30.37 0.17 5.13
C SER A 72 -28.95 -0.04 4.61
N TRP A 73 -28.64 0.51 3.43
CA TRP A 73 -27.36 0.36 2.73
C TRP A 73 -26.10 0.54 3.62
N PRO A 74 -25.99 1.62 4.44
CA PRO A 74 -24.79 1.83 5.26
C PRO A 74 -24.71 0.90 6.49
N ALA A 75 -25.74 0.12 6.79
CA ALA A 75 -25.76 -0.74 7.97
C ALA A 75 -25.13 -2.12 7.75
N TYR A 76 -24.91 -2.53 6.50
CA TYR A 76 -24.24 -3.79 6.20
C TYR A 76 -22.73 -3.66 6.42
N PHE A 77 -22.15 -4.60 7.19
CA PHE A 77 -20.71 -4.62 7.45
C PHE A 77 -19.88 -4.74 6.17
N THR A 78 -20.40 -5.49 5.18
CA THR A 78 -19.81 -5.59 3.84
C THR A 78 -19.68 -4.23 3.19
N THR A 79 -20.74 -3.40 3.22
CA THR A 79 -20.74 -2.06 2.65
C THR A 79 -19.73 -1.16 3.34
N LEU A 80 -19.69 -1.18 4.68
CA LEU A 80 -18.71 -0.40 5.45
C LEU A 80 -17.27 -0.82 5.19
N THR A 81 -17.03 -2.13 5.09
CA THR A 81 -15.70 -2.67 4.74
C THR A 81 -15.30 -2.24 3.33
N TYR A 82 -16.22 -2.32 2.37
CA TYR A 82 -15.95 -1.93 0.98
C TYR A 82 -15.77 -0.41 0.82
N LEU A 83 -16.50 0.39 1.61
CA LEU A 83 -16.26 1.82 1.76
C LEU A 83 -14.85 2.09 2.31
N GLY A 84 -14.42 1.34 3.33
CA GLY A 84 -13.07 1.41 3.89
C GLY A 84 -11.99 1.08 2.87
N ILE A 85 -12.16 0.02 2.07
CA ILE A 85 -11.27 -0.33 0.94
C ILE A 85 -11.21 0.81 -0.09
N THR A 86 -12.37 1.38 -0.44
CA THR A 86 -12.47 2.49 -1.39
C THR A 86 -11.73 3.73 -0.86
N MET A 87 -11.92 4.08 0.41
CA MET A 87 -11.20 5.17 1.05
C MET A 87 -9.70 4.90 1.10
N TYR A 88 -9.29 3.68 1.47
CA TYR A 88 -7.89 3.27 1.49
C TYR A 88 -7.22 3.52 0.13
N TYR A 89 -7.80 2.98 -0.94
CA TYR A 89 -7.24 3.14 -2.28
C TYR A 89 -7.27 4.59 -2.75
N GLY A 90 -8.24 5.40 -2.31
CA GLY A 90 -8.27 6.84 -2.56
C GLY A 90 -7.07 7.57 -1.93
N PHE A 91 -6.82 7.36 -0.64
CA PHE A 91 -5.66 7.93 0.05
C PHE A 91 -4.33 7.39 -0.49
N ALA A 92 -4.25 6.09 -0.73
CA ALA A 92 -3.07 5.44 -1.28
C ALA A 92 -2.76 5.96 -2.69
N ALA A 93 -3.76 6.10 -3.56
CA ALA A 93 -3.60 6.70 -4.89
C ALA A 93 -3.13 8.15 -4.79
N PHE A 94 -3.78 8.97 -3.95
CA PHE A 94 -3.42 10.37 -3.75
C PHE A 94 -1.96 10.53 -3.31
N ASN A 95 -1.56 9.85 -2.23
CA ASN A 95 -0.21 9.94 -1.67
C ASN A 95 0.84 9.41 -2.68
N THR A 96 0.54 8.33 -3.40
CA THR A 96 1.46 7.75 -4.40
C THR A 96 1.62 8.65 -5.62
N CYS A 97 0.54 9.28 -6.09
CA CYS A 97 0.58 10.24 -7.20
C CYS A 97 1.38 11.49 -6.81
N GLN A 98 1.11 12.06 -5.63
CA GLN A 98 1.89 13.20 -5.11
C GLN A 98 3.37 12.87 -5.02
N TYR A 99 3.71 11.72 -4.45
CA TYR A 99 5.09 11.24 -4.39
C TYR A 99 5.71 11.12 -5.80
N THR A 100 5.01 10.48 -6.73
CA THR A 100 5.50 10.29 -8.11
C THR A 100 5.74 11.62 -8.83
N LEU A 101 4.82 12.58 -8.70
CA LEU A 101 4.93 13.89 -9.33
C LEU A 101 6.09 14.69 -8.74
N VAL A 102 6.20 14.76 -7.42
CA VAL A 102 7.25 15.54 -6.74
C VAL A 102 8.63 14.95 -6.99
N TYR A 103 8.80 13.63 -6.85
CA TYR A 103 10.09 12.96 -7.08
C TYR A 103 10.45 12.93 -8.57
N GLY A 104 9.47 12.70 -9.46
CA GLY A 104 9.67 12.70 -10.90
C GLY A 104 10.13 14.06 -11.45
N LEU A 105 9.52 15.16 -10.97
CA LEU A 105 9.91 16.52 -11.35
C LEU A 105 11.30 16.91 -10.81
N ARG A 106 11.64 16.50 -9.59
CA ARG A 106 12.96 16.78 -8.99
C ARG A 106 14.08 16.01 -9.68
N ASN A 107 13.85 14.76 -10.05
CA ASN A 107 14.84 13.96 -10.78
C ASN A 107 15.14 14.57 -12.17
N ARG A 108 14.11 15.05 -12.88
CA ARG A 108 14.28 15.76 -14.16
C ARG A 108 15.09 17.05 -14.01
N ARG A 109 14.83 17.86 -12.98
CA ARG A 109 15.62 19.07 -12.68
C ARG A 109 17.08 18.73 -12.38
N ARG A 110 17.34 17.68 -11.58
CA ARG A 110 18.70 17.25 -11.26
C ARG A 110 19.49 16.83 -12.49
N ILE A 111 18.89 16.01 -13.37
CA ILE A 111 19.52 15.61 -14.65
C ILE A 111 19.83 16.85 -15.50
N HIS A 112 18.88 17.78 -15.61
CA HIS A 112 19.09 19.03 -16.34
C HIS A 112 20.23 19.87 -15.74
N THR A 113 20.28 20.05 -14.42
CA THR A 113 21.36 20.79 -13.75
C THR A 113 22.70 20.09 -13.87
N SER A 114 22.75 18.75 -13.80
CA SER A 114 23.97 17.96 -14.01
C SER A 114 24.49 18.08 -15.45
N MET A 115 23.59 18.03 -16.45
CA MET A 115 23.95 18.25 -17.87
C MET A 115 24.44 19.67 -18.13
N VAL A 116 23.86 20.67 -17.46
CA VAL A 116 24.27 22.09 -17.61
C VAL A 116 25.57 22.40 -16.88
N SER A 117 25.81 21.80 -15.71
CA SER A 117 27.01 22.04 -14.89
C SER A 117 28.23 21.23 -15.35
N HIS A 118 28.01 20.07 -15.96
CA HIS A 118 29.05 19.23 -16.54
C HIS A 118 28.66 18.92 -17.99
N PRO A 119 28.75 19.92 -18.90
CA PRO A 119 28.63 19.63 -20.32
C PRO A 119 29.65 18.55 -20.64
N ILE A 120 29.22 17.48 -21.30
CA ILE A 120 30.12 16.43 -21.79
C ILE A 120 31.08 17.14 -22.75
N GLN A 121 32.24 17.57 -22.23
CA GLN A 121 33.38 17.91 -23.03
C GLN A 121 33.87 16.57 -23.56
N ILE A 122 33.33 16.13 -24.69
CA ILE A 122 34.04 15.13 -25.50
C ILE A 122 35.35 15.83 -25.85
N PRO A 123 36.50 15.42 -25.29
CA PRO A 123 37.75 16.07 -25.66
C PRO A 123 37.97 15.69 -27.11
N LEU A 124 37.74 16.64 -28.03
CA LEU A 124 37.95 16.43 -29.46
C LEU A 124 39.37 15.90 -29.72
N GLU A 125 40.32 16.26 -28.85
CA GLU A 125 41.70 15.75 -28.83
C GLU A 125 41.80 14.25 -28.56
N GLN A 126 41.02 13.68 -27.62
CA GLN A 126 41.04 12.23 -27.36
C GLN A 126 40.37 11.42 -28.48
N PHE A 127 39.34 11.99 -29.13
CA PHE A 127 38.74 11.36 -30.31
C PHE A 127 39.70 11.44 -31.50
N ARG A 128 40.34 12.59 -31.74
CA ARG A 128 41.34 12.81 -32.79
C ARG A 128 42.55 11.90 -32.64
N GLN A 129 43.08 11.70 -31.44
CA GLN A 129 44.20 10.79 -31.19
C GLN A 129 43.84 9.31 -31.43
N ARG A 130 42.60 8.89 -31.14
CA ARG A 130 42.15 7.52 -31.45
C ARG A 130 41.96 7.29 -32.95
N THR A 131 41.51 8.29 -33.70
CA THR A 131 41.33 8.17 -35.16
C THR A 131 42.66 8.29 -35.92
N LEU A 132 43.63 9.05 -35.39
CA LEU A 132 44.98 9.19 -35.97
C LEU A 132 45.96 8.09 -35.54
N GLY A 133 45.70 7.39 -34.43
CA GLY A 133 46.49 6.22 -33.98
C GLY A 133 46.09 4.90 -34.64
N LEU A 134 44.95 4.86 -35.34
CA LEU A 134 44.56 3.77 -36.24
C LEU A 134 45.01 4.14 -37.65
N GLY A 135 46.33 4.04 -37.89
CA GLY A 135 46.88 4.03 -39.23
C GLY A 135 46.32 2.84 -40.00
N ILE A 136 45.23 3.07 -40.74
CA ILE A 136 44.80 2.14 -41.79
C ILE A 136 45.76 2.37 -42.97
N ASP A 137 46.94 1.75 -42.88
CA ASP A 137 47.80 1.56 -44.04
C ASP A 137 47.15 0.50 -44.93
N HIS A 138 46.37 0.96 -45.90
CA HIS A 138 45.98 0.14 -47.04
C HIS A 138 47.15 0.06 -48.03
N SER A 139 48.14 -0.81 -47.75
CA SER A 139 49.01 -1.37 -48.80
C SER A 139 49.69 -2.67 -48.38
N SER A 140 49.35 -3.73 -49.13
CA SER A 140 50.11 -4.98 -49.37
C SER A 140 50.83 -5.68 -48.21
N ALA A 141 50.33 -6.85 -47.78
CA ALA A 141 51.04 -8.15 -47.85
C ALA A 141 50.40 -9.21 -46.93
N SER A 142 50.19 -10.39 -47.51
CA SER A 142 50.02 -11.78 -47.03
C SER A 142 49.83 -12.12 -45.53
N PRO A 143 49.02 -13.15 -45.20
CA PRO A 143 48.72 -13.54 -43.82
C PRO A 143 49.85 -14.39 -43.19
N PRO A 144 50.25 -14.15 -41.92
CA PRO A 144 51.10 -15.09 -41.20
C PRO A 144 50.26 -16.04 -40.32
N GLU A 145 50.38 -17.30 -40.72
CA GLU A 145 50.45 -18.56 -39.97
C GLU A 145 50.40 -18.51 -38.42
N LEU A 146 49.48 -19.31 -37.88
CA LEU A 146 49.29 -19.63 -36.46
C LEU A 146 50.36 -20.61 -35.95
N THR A 147 51.08 -20.26 -34.88
CA THR A 147 51.49 -21.24 -33.84
C THR A 147 51.60 -20.56 -32.46
N PRO A 148 51.17 -21.21 -31.35
CA PRO A 148 51.20 -20.61 -30.02
C PRO A 148 52.28 -21.23 -29.11
N GLU A 149 52.92 -20.38 -28.30
CA GLU A 149 53.55 -20.58 -26.97
C GLU A 149 54.54 -19.41 -26.76
N PRO A 150 54.79 -18.86 -25.53
CA PRO A 150 55.03 -19.65 -24.32
C PRO A 150 54.64 -19.04 -22.94
N LYS A 151 54.65 -19.92 -21.93
CA LYS A 151 55.15 -19.75 -20.55
C LYS A 151 54.79 -18.50 -19.73
N GLY A 152 53.95 -18.73 -18.71
CA GLY A 152 54.30 -18.60 -17.29
C GLY A 152 54.72 -17.23 -16.74
N TYR A 153 53.79 -16.57 -16.02
CA TYR A 153 54.15 -15.71 -14.89
C TYR A 153 53.15 -15.87 -13.75
N VAL A 154 53.64 -16.36 -12.61
CA VAL A 154 52.97 -16.40 -11.31
C VAL A 154 53.22 -15.06 -10.63
N ALA A 155 52.17 -14.36 -10.20
CA ALA A 155 52.29 -13.34 -9.16
C ALA A 155 50.94 -13.08 -8.45
N ASN A 156 50.88 -13.57 -7.21
CA ASN A 156 50.23 -13.01 -6.03
C ASN A 156 48.73 -12.69 -6.06
N ALA A 157 47.97 -13.65 -5.56
CA ALA A 157 46.69 -13.43 -4.92
C ALA A 157 46.86 -12.61 -3.62
N THR A 158 46.54 -11.32 -3.67
CA THR A 158 45.99 -10.51 -2.56
C THR A 158 45.60 -9.14 -3.11
N SER A 159 44.46 -9.09 -3.81
CA SER A 159 43.71 -7.85 -3.99
C SER A 159 42.26 -8.23 -4.22
N GLN A 160 41.38 -7.72 -3.35
CA GLN A 160 39.95 -7.76 -3.61
C GLN A 160 39.68 -7.11 -4.97
N PRO A 161 38.69 -7.58 -5.75
CA PRO A 161 38.31 -6.89 -6.97
C PRO A 161 37.82 -5.49 -6.58
N GLN A 162 38.63 -4.47 -6.86
CA GLN A 162 38.19 -3.09 -6.83
C GLN A 162 37.04 -2.98 -7.82
N SER A 163 35.87 -2.57 -7.32
CA SER A 163 34.73 -2.25 -8.17
C SER A 163 35.16 -1.19 -9.20
N PRO A 164 34.67 -1.24 -10.44
CA PRO A 164 34.98 -0.23 -11.43
C PRO A 164 34.57 1.15 -10.89
N ALA A 165 35.55 2.04 -10.73
CA ALA A 165 35.33 3.43 -10.40
C ALA A 165 34.38 4.06 -11.43
N GLY A 166 33.14 4.34 -11.03
CA GLY A 166 32.17 5.00 -11.90
C GLY A 166 30.70 4.72 -11.62
N TRP A 167 30.35 3.74 -10.78
CA TRP A 167 28.99 3.65 -10.23
C TRP A 167 28.99 4.30 -8.84
N PRO A 168 28.03 5.18 -8.53
CA PRO A 168 27.96 5.78 -7.21
C PRO A 168 27.68 4.67 -6.21
N ASP A 169 28.73 4.26 -5.52
CA ASP A 169 28.68 3.58 -4.25
C ASP A 169 27.64 4.28 -3.39
N ASN A 170 26.57 3.55 -3.06
CA ASN A 170 25.81 3.74 -1.82
C ASN A 170 25.59 5.22 -1.47
N ALA A 171 25.05 5.98 -2.42
CA ALA A 171 24.39 7.22 -2.11
C ALA A 171 23.20 6.87 -1.21
N SER A 172 23.49 6.75 0.09
CA SER A 172 22.56 7.05 1.15
C SER A 172 21.73 8.21 0.66
N ILE A 173 20.45 7.95 0.35
CA ILE A 173 19.50 9.00 0.01
C ILE A 173 19.67 10.02 1.15
N PRO A 174 20.18 11.23 0.87
CA PRO A 174 20.58 12.13 1.93
C PRO A 174 19.36 12.36 2.83
N ALA A 175 19.52 12.15 4.13
CA ALA A 175 18.51 12.47 5.14
C ALA A 175 18.00 13.93 5.04
N THR A 176 18.72 14.78 4.31
CA THR A 176 18.42 16.16 3.95
C THR A 176 17.33 16.35 2.88
N LEU A 177 16.69 15.30 2.35
CA LEU A 177 15.52 15.43 1.46
C LEU A 177 14.16 15.36 2.18
N ALA A 178 14.15 15.12 3.50
CA ALA A 178 12.96 15.22 4.33
C ALA A 178 12.49 16.68 4.41
N GLN A 179 11.64 17.09 3.48
CA GLN A 179 10.85 18.30 3.66
C GLN A 179 10.05 18.15 4.96
N PRO A 180 9.85 19.21 5.76
CA PRO A 180 8.82 19.18 6.79
C PRO A 180 7.50 18.97 6.07
N SER A 181 7.00 17.74 6.10
CA SER A 181 5.68 17.41 5.60
C SER A 181 4.67 18.26 6.35
N SER A 182 3.77 18.92 5.63
CA SER A 182 2.68 19.63 6.26
C SER A 182 1.88 18.68 7.17
N THR A 183 1.27 19.19 8.23
CA THR A 183 0.42 18.39 9.12
C THR A 183 -0.65 17.62 8.35
N LEU A 184 -1.21 18.23 7.29
CA LEU A 184 -2.20 17.58 6.43
C LEU A 184 -1.65 16.35 5.70
N HIS A 185 -0.40 16.42 5.22
CA HIS A 185 0.27 15.29 4.58
C HIS A 185 0.49 14.15 5.57
N GLN A 186 0.95 14.46 6.78
CA GLN A 186 1.13 13.46 7.84
C GLN A 186 -0.20 12.82 8.26
N LEU A 187 -1.28 13.61 8.36
CA LEU A 187 -2.62 13.10 8.62
C LEU A 187 -3.13 12.21 7.48
N ALA A 188 -2.83 12.53 6.22
CA ALA A 188 -3.20 11.69 5.08
C ALA A 188 -2.48 10.34 5.12
N LEU A 189 -1.18 10.32 5.47
CA LEU A 189 -0.42 9.07 5.66
C LEU A 189 -0.93 8.25 6.85
N ALA A 190 -1.22 8.91 7.97
CA ALA A 190 -1.80 8.27 9.15
C ALA A 190 -3.17 7.64 8.86
N THR A 191 -4.01 8.36 8.11
CA THR A 191 -5.32 7.89 7.67
C THR A 191 -5.17 6.69 6.74
N GLN A 192 -4.27 6.77 5.76
CA GLN A 192 -3.95 5.62 4.89
C GLN A 192 -3.53 4.41 5.70
N TRP A 193 -2.73 4.59 6.75
CA TRP A 193 -2.28 3.50 7.62
C TRP A 193 -3.43 2.83 8.35
N LEU A 194 -4.26 3.59 9.06
CA LEU A 194 -5.37 3.01 9.81
C LEU A 194 -6.39 2.35 8.89
N LEU A 195 -6.64 2.94 7.72
CA LEU A 195 -7.46 2.33 6.68
C LEU A 195 -6.83 1.03 6.16
N TYR A 196 -5.51 1.00 5.95
CA TYR A 196 -4.78 -0.21 5.54
C TYR A 196 -5.01 -1.37 6.53
N GLU A 197 -4.78 -1.12 7.80
CA GLU A 197 -4.88 -2.14 8.84
C GLU A 197 -6.32 -2.61 9.07
N THR A 198 -7.28 -1.69 9.09
CA THR A 198 -8.71 -2.03 9.22
C THR A 198 -9.21 -2.85 8.03
N PHE A 199 -8.95 -2.41 6.80
CA PHE A 199 -9.46 -3.13 5.61
C PHE A 199 -8.81 -4.52 5.50
N THR A 200 -7.51 -4.65 5.78
CA THR A 200 -6.79 -5.93 5.66
C THR A 200 -7.32 -6.96 6.65
N CYS A 201 -7.81 -6.53 7.82
CA CYS A 201 -8.46 -7.40 8.80
C CYS A 201 -9.91 -7.76 8.46
N TYR A 202 -10.69 -6.81 7.94
CA TYR A 202 -12.13 -7.01 7.72
C TYR A 202 -12.46 -7.67 6.37
N ALA A 203 -11.63 -7.50 5.35
CA ALA A 203 -11.82 -8.16 4.06
C ALA A 203 -11.98 -9.69 4.18
N PRO A 204 -11.04 -10.44 4.82
CA PRO A 204 -11.19 -11.89 4.96
C PRO A 204 -12.41 -12.27 5.81
N LEU A 205 -12.76 -11.47 6.82
CA LEU A 205 -13.96 -11.70 7.64
C LEU A 205 -15.23 -11.63 6.78
N VAL A 206 -15.37 -10.59 5.95
CA VAL A 206 -16.51 -10.43 5.04
C VAL A 206 -16.60 -11.60 4.06
N SER A 207 -15.49 -12.02 3.47
CA SER A 207 -15.49 -13.17 2.55
C SER A 207 -15.87 -14.46 3.26
N LEU A 208 -15.32 -14.72 4.45
CA LEU A 208 -15.61 -15.91 5.23
C LEU A 208 -17.08 -15.98 5.64
N ILE A 209 -17.63 -14.91 6.21
CA ILE A 209 -19.03 -14.87 6.63
C ILE A 209 -19.97 -14.98 5.43
N TYR A 210 -19.69 -14.26 4.35
CA TYR A 210 -20.56 -14.30 3.18
C TYR A 210 -20.57 -15.68 2.53
N TRP A 211 -19.41 -16.19 2.10
CA TRP A 211 -19.35 -17.45 1.37
C TRP A 211 -19.59 -18.67 2.25
N GLY A 212 -19.21 -18.61 3.52
CA GLY A 212 -19.39 -19.71 4.47
C GLY A 212 -20.80 -19.80 5.07
N PHE A 213 -21.51 -18.67 5.20
CA PHE A 213 -22.76 -18.64 5.97
C PHE A 213 -23.94 -18.00 5.22
N LEU A 214 -23.73 -16.88 4.52
CA LEU A 214 -24.84 -16.12 3.92
C LEU A 214 -25.20 -16.56 2.50
N TYR A 215 -24.21 -16.92 1.68
CA TYR A 215 -24.39 -17.31 0.29
C TYR A 215 -25.26 -18.57 0.12
N PRO A 216 -25.09 -19.65 0.91
CA PRO A 216 -25.96 -20.83 0.79
C PRO A 216 -27.44 -20.51 1.00
N SER A 217 -27.76 -19.52 1.84
CA SER A 217 -29.12 -19.07 2.11
C SER A 217 -29.64 -17.98 1.15
N SER A 218 -28.79 -17.39 0.30
CA SER A 218 -29.20 -16.29 -0.58
C SER A 218 -29.93 -16.75 -1.85
N GLY A 219 -29.92 -18.06 -2.14
CA GLY A 219 -30.44 -18.60 -3.39
C GLY A 219 -29.53 -18.36 -4.60
N GLY A 220 -28.29 -17.90 -4.40
CA GLY A 220 -27.34 -17.62 -5.48
C GLY A 220 -27.55 -16.26 -6.17
N PHE A 221 -26.92 -16.08 -7.33
CA PHE A 221 -27.05 -14.88 -8.15
C PHE A 221 -27.85 -15.19 -9.42
N TYR A 222 -28.95 -14.46 -9.63
CA TYR A 222 -29.83 -14.68 -10.78
C TYR A 222 -29.55 -13.70 -11.92
N GLU A 223 -29.17 -12.47 -11.58
CA GLU A 223 -28.83 -11.45 -12.57
C GLU A 223 -27.31 -11.24 -12.69
N ARG A 224 -26.89 -10.76 -13.87
CA ARG A 224 -25.49 -10.40 -14.13
C ARG A 224 -25.00 -9.29 -13.20
N ILE A 225 -25.87 -8.32 -12.90
CA ILE A 225 -25.53 -7.21 -12.00
C ILE A 225 -25.32 -7.71 -10.57
N ASP A 226 -26.18 -8.60 -10.08
CA ASP A 226 -26.06 -9.21 -8.75
C ASP A 226 -24.80 -10.07 -8.64
N THR A 227 -24.50 -10.85 -9.68
CA THR A 227 -23.29 -11.66 -9.73
C THR A 227 -22.05 -10.78 -9.65
N TRP A 228 -22.00 -9.70 -10.43
CA TRP A 228 -20.88 -8.77 -10.44
C TRP A 228 -20.75 -8.03 -9.10
N MET A 229 -21.83 -7.49 -8.54
CA MET A 229 -21.80 -6.79 -7.25
C MET A 229 -21.45 -7.73 -6.12
N GLY A 230 -22.08 -8.90 -6.05
CA GLY A 230 -21.83 -9.90 -5.02
C GLY A 230 -20.39 -10.40 -5.06
N THR A 231 -19.88 -10.72 -6.25
CA THR A 231 -18.46 -11.10 -6.41
C THR A 231 -17.54 -9.96 -6.01
N SER A 232 -17.83 -8.72 -6.43
CA SER A 232 -16.99 -7.56 -6.13
C SER A 232 -16.94 -7.28 -4.62
N MET A 233 -18.09 -7.24 -3.96
CA MET A 233 -18.18 -6.89 -2.54
C MET A 233 -17.71 -8.00 -1.60
N HIS A 234 -17.83 -9.28 -2.01
CA HIS A 234 -17.57 -10.41 -1.12
C HIS A 234 -16.35 -11.27 -1.48
N ALA A 235 -15.85 -11.24 -2.71
CA ALA A 235 -14.64 -11.97 -3.11
C ALA A 235 -13.49 -11.01 -3.47
N THR A 236 -13.77 -9.97 -4.26
CA THR A 236 -12.73 -9.04 -4.70
C THR A 236 -12.13 -8.26 -3.53
N ASN A 237 -12.85 -8.05 -2.44
CA ASN A 237 -12.32 -7.46 -1.21
C ASN A 237 -11.08 -8.20 -0.67
N THR A 238 -11.14 -9.53 -0.51
CA THR A 238 -10.02 -10.36 -0.03
C THR A 238 -8.94 -10.48 -1.09
N ALA A 239 -9.31 -10.54 -2.38
CA ALA A 239 -8.33 -10.54 -3.46
C ALA A 239 -7.48 -9.25 -3.49
N LEU A 240 -8.12 -8.08 -3.38
CA LEU A 240 -7.45 -6.79 -3.30
C LEU A 240 -6.57 -6.70 -2.04
N MET A 241 -7.06 -7.22 -0.91
CA MET A 241 -6.25 -7.34 0.31
C MET A 241 -4.99 -8.16 0.10
N LEU A 242 -5.09 -9.34 -0.49
CA LEU A 242 -3.94 -10.19 -0.74
C LEU A 242 -2.94 -9.51 -1.68
N LEU A 243 -3.42 -8.88 -2.76
CA LEU A 243 -2.56 -8.12 -3.67
C LEU A 243 -1.86 -6.96 -2.96
N GLU A 244 -2.58 -6.21 -2.13
CA GLU A 244 -2.02 -5.08 -1.42
C GLU A 244 -0.96 -5.51 -0.39
N VAL A 245 -1.25 -6.54 0.42
CA VAL A 245 -0.34 -7.03 1.46
C VAL A 245 0.92 -7.67 0.87
N LEU A 246 0.75 -8.49 -0.18
CA LEU A 246 1.82 -9.31 -0.74
C LEU A 246 2.68 -8.57 -1.78
N LEU A 247 2.09 -7.67 -2.58
CA LEU A 247 2.77 -7.09 -3.74
C LEU A 247 2.98 -5.59 -3.62
N PHE A 248 1.99 -4.83 -3.14
CA PHE A 248 1.97 -3.38 -3.34
C PHE A 248 2.42 -2.58 -2.13
N SER A 249 1.97 -2.95 -0.94
CA SER A 249 2.16 -2.16 0.26
C SER A 249 3.45 -2.48 0.98
N ARG A 250 4.12 -1.42 1.44
CA ARG A 250 5.22 -1.47 2.40
C ARG A 250 4.80 -0.92 3.77
N CYS A 251 3.49 -0.73 3.95
CA CYS A 251 2.95 -0.18 5.18
C CYS A 251 3.30 -1.12 6.34
N PRO A 252 3.87 -0.59 7.43
CA PRO A 252 4.17 -1.40 8.61
C PRO A 252 2.87 -1.76 9.35
N TYR A 253 2.91 -2.84 10.12
CA TYR A 253 1.79 -3.30 10.93
C TYR A 253 2.13 -3.13 12.42
N ARG A 254 1.32 -2.40 13.19
CA ARG A 254 1.64 -2.04 14.58
C ARG A 254 0.65 -2.60 15.59
N TRP A 255 1.15 -3.38 16.56
CA TRP A 255 0.34 -3.96 17.64
C TRP A 255 -0.57 -2.96 18.37
N THR A 256 -0.14 -1.72 18.56
CA THR A 256 -0.94 -0.68 19.24
C THR A 256 -2.23 -0.35 18.49
N HIS A 257 -2.22 -0.44 17.16
CA HIS A 257 -3.38 -0.14 16.32
C HIS A 257 -4.45 -1.24 16.36
N PHE A 258 -4.16 -2.41 16.94
CA PHE A 258 -5.19 -3.43 17.16
C PHE A 258 -6.37 -2.90 17.96
N THR A 259 -6.08 -2.02 18.94
CA THR A 259 -7.12 -1.35 19.73
C THR A 259 -8.06 -0.52 18.87
N VAL A 260 -7.55 0.15 17.83
CA VAL A 260 -8.35 0.92 16.87
C VAL A 260 -9.22 -0.02 16.04
N VAL A 261 -8.63 -1.10 15.52
CA VAL A 261 -9.38 -2.12 14.76
C VAL A 261 -10.53 -2.68 15.61
N ILE A 262 -10.25 -3.20 16.80
CA ILE A 262 -11.31 -3.73 17.66
C ILE A 262 -12.34 -2.66 18.06
N SER A 263 -11.94 -1.41 18.26
CA SER A 263 -12.89 -0.32 18.56
C SER A 263 -13.83 -0.03 17.39
N VAL A 264 -13.33 -0.06 16.15
CA VAL A 264 -14.16 0.09 14.94
C VAL A 264 -15.09 -1.11 14.76
N LEU A 265 -14.63 -2.32 15.06
CA LEU A 265 -15.49 -3.50 15.04
C LEU A 265 -16.58 -3.43 16.12
N ALA A 266 -16.25 -2.97 17.33
CA ALA A 266 -17.21 -2.80 18.41
C ALA A 266 -18.23 -1.69 18.09
N SER A 267 -17.83 -0.61 17.43
CA SER A 267 -18.76 0.45 17.01
C SER A 267 -19.75 -0.03 15.96
N TYR A 268 -19.43 -1.06 15.19
CA TYR A 268 -20.37 -1.71 14.29
C TYR A 268 -21.56 -2.34 15.05
N LEU A 269 -21.32 -2.95 16.22
CA LEU A 269 -22.42 -3.48 17.04
C LEU A 269 -23.35 -2.37 17.51
N VAL A 270 -22.80 -1.20 17.84
CA VAL A 270 -23.62 -0.01 18.16
C VAL A 270 -24.50 0.36 16.97
N LEU A 271 -23.97 0.36 15.75
CA LEU A 271 -24.76 0.62 14.54
C LEU A 271 -25.85 -0.43 14.32
N VAL A 272 -25.55 -1.72 14.51
CA VAL A 272 -26.54 -2.80 14.37
C VAL A 272 -27.72 -2.57 15.32
N TYR A 273 -27.45 -2.32 16.61
CA TYR A 273 -28.52 -2.09 17.59
C TYR A 273 -29.20 -0.73 17.44
N PHE A 274 -28.52 0.26 16.86
CA PHE A 274 -29.16 1.50 16.42
C PHE A 274 -30.21 1.22 15.34
N MET A 275 -29.91 0.38 14.34
CA MET A 275 -30.88 0.02 13.30
C MET A 275 -32.09 -0.72 13.88
N VAL A 276 -31.88 -1.60 14.86
CA VAL A 276 -32.98 -2.26 15.58
C VAL A 276 -33.81 -1.23 16.34
N GLY A 277 -33.18 -0.31 17.07
CA GLY A 277 -33.88 0.68 17.89
C GLY A 277 -34.70 1.70 17.08
N VAL A 278 -34.26 2.04 15.87
CA VAL A 278 -34.93 3.04 15.02
C VAL A 278 -35.86 2.42 13.98
N TYR A 279 -35.51 1.28 13.42
CA TYR A 279 -36.19 0.69 12.27
C TYR A 279 -36.75 -0.72 12.51
N ASP A 280 -36.59 -1.29 13.72
CA ASP A 280 -36.89 -2.70 14.05
C ASP A 280 -36.28 -3.68 13.02
N PHE A 281 -35.08 -3.34 12.53
CA PHE A 281 -34.40 -4.05 11.46
C PHE A 281 -33.09 -4.66 11.94
N TYR A 282 -33.02 -5.98 11.88
CA TYR A 282 -31.78 -6.72 12.10
C TYR A 282 -31.04 -6.89 10.78
N VAL A 283 -29.89 -6.22 10.65
CA VAL A 283 -29.01 -6.30 9.47
C VAL A 283 -28.64 -7.75 9.14
N TYR A 284 -28.39 -8.55 10.18
CA TYR A 284 -28.16 -9.97 10.06
C TYR A 284 -29.02 -10.73 11.08
N PRO A 285 -29.68 -11.83 10.68
CA PRO A 285 -30.57 -12.58 11.58
C PRO A 285 -29.88 -13.09 12.84
N PHE A 286 -28.57 -13.40 12.77
CA PHE A 286 -27.79 -13.90 13.91
C PHE A 286 -27.55 -12.86 15.02
N PHE A 287 -27.93 -11.59 14.81
CA PHE A 287 -27.94 -10.57 15.85
C PHE A 287 -29.28 -10.49 16.62
N ASP A 288 -30.32 -11.22 16.18
CA ASP A 288 -31.62 -11.20 16.84
C ASP A 288 -31.59 -11.97 18.17
N ALA A 289 -31.41 -11.23 19.26
CA ALA A 289 -31.41 -11.77 20.62
C ALA A 289 -32.79 -12.33 21.03
N ARG A 290 -33.88 -12.00 20.34
CA ARG A 290 -35.20 -12.61 20.58
C ARG A 290 -35.21 -14.07 20.16
N PHE A 291 -34.44 -14.42 19.13
CA PHE A 291 -34.31 -15.79 18.63
C PHE A 291 -33.11 -16.52 19.25
N PHE A 292 -31.95 -15.86 19.31
CA PHE A 292 -30.69 -16.47 19.74
C PHE A 292 -30.33 -16.23 21.21
N GLY A 293 -31.05 -15.36 21.95
CA GLY A 293 -30.77 -15.09 23.36
C GLY A 293 -29.30 -14.72 23.62
N GLY A 294 -28.69 -15.37 24.63
CA GLY A 294 -27.29 -15.14 25.00
C GLY A 294 -26.26 -15.62 23.97
N TYR A 295 -26.65 -16.43 22.98
CA TYR A 295 -25.73 -16.91 21.93
C TYR A 295 -25.21 -15.77 21.04
N VAL A 296 -25.93 -14.65 20.95
CA VAL A 296 -25.46 -13.46 20.23
C VAL A 296 -24.13 -12.96 20.78
N ALA A 297 -23.95 -12.95 22.11
CA ALA A 297 -22.69 -12.54 22.73
C ALA A 297 -21.53 -13.47 22.35
N ILE A 298 -21.79 -14.77 22.25
CA ILE A 298 -20.80 -15.77 21.83
C ILE A 298 -20.40 -15.55 20.36
N ILE A 299 -21.37 -15.26 19.49
CA ILE A 299 -21.12 -14.94 18.07
C ILE A 299 -20.23 -13.69 17.95
N CYS A 300 -20.54 -12.64 18.71
CA CYS A 300 -19.73 -11.41 18.72
C CYS A 300 -18.29 -11.67 19.17
N LEU A 301 -18.09 -12.48 20.23
CA LEU A 301 -16.76 -12.86 20.70
C LEU A 301 -16.01 -13.68 19.66
N LEU A 302 -16.67 -14.65 19.02
CA LEU A 302 -16.06 -15.45 17.95
C LEU A 302 -15.62 -14.60 16.76
N VAL A 303 -16.42 -13.61 16.36
CA VAL A 303 -16.05 -12.66 15.30
C VAL A 303 -14.83 -11.83 15.71
N ALA A 304 -14.77 -11.36 16.96
CA ALA A 304 -13.61 -10.64 17.48
C ALA A 304 -12.35 -11.53 17.52
N ASP A 305 -12.48 -12.80 17.91
CA ASP A 305 -11.39 -13.77 17.92
C ASP A 305 -10.87 -14.07 16.51
N ILE A 306 -11.75 -14.20 15.51
CA ILE A 306 -11.36 -14.36 14.10
C ILE A 306 -10.56 -13.14 13.64
N VAL A 307 -11.01 -11.93 13.95
CA VAL A 307 -10.28 -10.70 13.61
C VAL A 307 -8.93 -10.64 14.34
N GLY A 308 -8.87 -11.04 15.60
CA GLY A 308 -7.63 -11.16 16.37
C GLY A 308 -6.65 -12.15 15.75
N LEU A 309 -7.12 -13.31 15.30
CA LEU A 309 -6.30 -14.29 14.61
C LEU A 309 -5.75 -13.74 13.28
N VAL A 310 -6.62 -13.14 12.46
CA VAL A 310 -6.21 -12.49 11.20
C VAL A 310 -5.15 -11.42 11.46
N TRP A 311 -5.35 -10.59 12.49
CA TRP A 311 -4.41 -9.56 12.90
C TRP A 311 -3.01 -10.14 13.24
N VAL A 312 -2.96 -11.20 14.05
CA VAL A 312 -1.71 -11.88 14.40
C VAL A 312 -1.03 -12.47 13.17
N VAL A 313 -1.78 -13.11 12.27
CA VAL A 313 -1.24 -13.65 11.02
C VAL A 313 -0.67 -12.53 10.14
N LEU A 314 -1.39 -11.41 9.97
CA LEU A 314 -0.93 -10.28 9.20
C LEU A 314 0.34 -9.67 9.82
N LEU A 315 0.42 -9.53 11.13
CA LEU A 315 1.64 -9.10 11.81
C LEU A 315 2.83 -10.03 11.50
N MET A 316 2.63 -11.35 11.54
CA MET A 316 3.66 -12.31 11.19
C MET A 316 4.09 -12.18 9.72
N VAL A 317 3.14 -12.05 8.80
CA VAL A 317 3.40 -11.85 7.36
C VAL A 317 4.20 -10.58 7.12
N HIS A 318 3.83 -9.47 7.75
CA HIS A 318 4.54 -8.19 7.60
C HIS A 318 5.95 -8.27 8.17
N ARG A 319 6.12 -8.82 9.38
CA ARG A 319 7.46 -9.03 9.97
C ARG A 319 8.34 -9.92 9.10
N TRP A 320 7.79 -11.02 8.60
CA TRP A 320 8.51 -11.92 7.71
C TRP A 320 8.91 -11.21 6.41
N ARG A 321 7.97 -10.52 5.75
CA ARG A 321 8.22 -9.74 4.54
C ARG A 321 9.34 -8.72 4.77
N ASP A 322 9.26 -7.97 5.85
CA ASP A 322 10.21 -6.90 6.16
C ASP A 322 11.61 -7.45 6.52
N THR A 323 11.71 -8.67 7.09
CA THR A 323 13.02 -9.35 7.29
C THR A 323 13.71 -9.74 5.98
N LYS A 324 12.95 -10.02 4.91
CA LYS A 324 13.51 -10.41 3.60
C LYS A 324 14.01 -9.23 2.78
N TYR A 325 13.57 -8.02 3.09
CA TYR A 325 13.98 -6.79 2.41
C TYR A 325 14.66 -5.78 3.36
N PRO A 326 15.78 -6.16 4.01
CA PRO A 326 16.39 -5.40 5.11
C PRO A 326 17.02 -4.07 4.69
N LYS A 327 17.24 -3.83 3.39
CA LYS A 327 17.91 -2.61 2.88
C LYS A 327 17.17 -1.30 3.19
N TRP A 328 15.97 -1.37 3.77
CA TRP A 328 15.08 -0.23 3.92
C TRP A 328 14.36 -0.16 5.27
N THR A 329 14.64 -1.10 6.18
CA THR A 329 13.96 -1.27 7.49
C THR A 329 14.76 -0.74 8.66
N GLN A 330 15.86 -0.01 8.44
CA GLN A 330 16.55 0.66 9.54
C GLN A 330 15.67 1.80 10.06
N GLU A 331 15.11 1.55 11.25
CA GLU A 331 14.39 2.49 12.11
C GLU A 331 15.26 3.66 12.56
#